data_AF-A0A9W6ZBU0-F1
#
_entry.id   AF-A0A9W6ZBU0-F1
#
_cell.length_a   1.000
_cell.length_b   1.000
_cell.length_c   1.000
_cell.angle_alpha   90.00
_cell.angle_beta   90.00
_cell.angle_gamma   90.00
#
_symmetry.space_group_name_H-M   'P 1'
#
loop_
_entity.id
_entity.type
_entity.pdbx_description
1 polymer ?
#
loop_
_entity_poly.entity_id
_entity_poly.type
_entity_poly.pdbx_seq_one_letter_code
_entity_poly.pdbx_strand_id
1 'polypeptide(L)'
;MAALHLSRSSVPLHHLLRSTPQKCLSTTSSSARSRLESLRSHLKSEPSPLFPPLLKTKTHLPQSDTIPSPDSYSFHLKTYGCQMNVADSSIVRSVLLNSSSPLFHEVDDENADISLTNTCAIRDNAEKKVWNRMYSLRSKEKNKKVEKPQILALLGCMSERLKSTIFEDKKAKVDVIVGPDAYKDLPRLLSNVLNHQERGCNTELSFTETYDDVLPVRGKDSITESYISIMRGCNNMCSYCVVPFTRGRERSKGLDLIVEDFKRLTGEGVKEITLLGQNVNSYHDRTSLGGVYETSNPGFKNMYNLRGGGGMYFSDLMDAVSRIDENVRIRFTSPHPKDFPEHLFDLISERVNLCNSIHMPAQSGSDTVLERMRRGYDRDSYIRVVESARSKIPGVTLSSDFITGFCRETEEEHIKTLELMEKVRYDHAFMFKYSMRGKTHAHRKMVDDVEESVKGRRLEEVIEVFRRNVQEKNEEEELGEERVVLVEGEAKRSTKEKRQITGRTDGNKRVVWDDTKEGNVGEYVKVRINDVRGHTLRGEEVGRCDIRGNLE
;
A
#
# COMPACT_ATOMS: atom_id res chain seq x y z
N MET A 1 30.63 -11.40 56.29
CA MET A 1 30.21 -12.03 57.56
C MET A 1 28.77 -11.63 57.79
N ALA A 2 27.72 -12.45 57.91
CA ALA A 2 27.40 -13.88 57.79
C ALA A 2 25.87 -13.88 57.49
N ALA A 3 25.35 -14.49 56.42
CA ALA A 3 24.92 -15.89 56.30
C ALA A 3 24.03 -16.41 57.44
N LEU A 4 22.79 -16.82 57.10
CA LEU A 4 22.20 -18.08 57.56
C LEU A 4 21.04 -18.54 56.65
N HIS A 5 21.05 -19.84 56.36
CA HIS A 5 20.30 -20.63 55.39
C HIS A 5 19.21 -21.49 56.06
N LEU A 6 18.41 -22.18 55.21
CA LEU A 6 17.80 -23.53 55.32
C LEU A 6 16.25 -23.51 55.26
N SER A 7 15.51 -24.41 54.59
CA SER A 7 15.81 -25.55 53.70
C SER A 7 14.51 -26.07 53.02
N ARG A 8 14.69 -26.88 51.97
CA ARG A 8 13.74 -27.58 51.06
C ARG A 8 12.86 -28.69 51.67
N SER A 9 11.73 -29.01 51.00
CA SER A 9 11.19 -30.38 50.67
C SER A 9 9.82 -30.28 49.95
N SER A 10 9.61 -30.54 48.65
CA SER A 10 9.39 -31.81 47.89
C SER A 10 8.03 -32.55 48.06
N VAL A 11 7.11 -32.38 47.08
CA VAL A 11 6.30 -33.35 46.25
C VAL A 11 5.68 -34.61 46.94
N PRO A 12 4.39 -35.06 46.71
CA PRO A 12 3.95 -35.62 45.41
C PRO A 12 2.46 -35.62 44.96
N LEU A 13 2.27 -35.87 43.65
CA LEU A 13 1.06 -36.34 42.96
C LEU A 13 0.74 -37.82 43.28
N HIS A 14 -0.54 -38.18 43.48
CA HIS A 14 -1.33 -39.19 42.70
C HIS A 14 -2.63 -39.66 43.40
N HIS A 15 -3.68 -39.85 42.57
CA HIS A 15 -4.83 -40.80 42.66
C HIS A 15 -5.97 -40.65 43.70
N LEU A 16 -7.22 -40.56 43.17
CA LEU A 16 -8.42 -41.43 43.40
C LEU A 16 -9.70 -40.67 42.93
N LEU A 17 -10.26 -40.95 41.74
CA LEU A 17 -11.34 -41.91 41.43
C LEU A 17 -12.65 -41.83 42.25
N ARG A 18 -13.74 -41.59 41.49
CA ARG A 18 -15.15 -42.04 41.65
C ARG A 18 -16.04 -41.42 42.73
N SER A 19 -17.09 -40.71 42.28
CA SER A 19 -18.48 -41.07 42.59
C SER A 19 -19.48 -40.33 41.67
N THR A 20 -20.25 -41.10 40.90
CA THR A 20 -21.54 -40.74 40.29
C THR A 20 -22.57 -40.30 41.35
N PRO A 21 -23.67 -39.64 40.92
CA PRO A 21 -24.95 -40.33 41.09
C PRO A 21 -25.80 -40.32 39.81
N GLN A 22 -26.35 -41.51 39.55
CA GLN A 22 -27.35 -41.79 38.53
C GLN A 22 -28.74 -41.73 39.16
N LYS A 23 -29.72 -41.29 38.36
CA LYS A 23 -31.17 -41.55 38.41
C LYS A 23 -32.03 -40.74 39.39
N CYS A 24 -32.83 -39.84 38.79
CA CYS A 24 -34.28 -40.05 38.77
C CYS A 24 -34.81 -39.73 37.36
N LEU A 25 -35.36 -40.77 36.72
CA LEU A 25 -36.10 -40.75 35.46
C LEU A 25 -37.58 -40.89 35.80
N SER A 26 -38.41 -39.99 35.27
CA SER A 26 -39.82 -40.14 34.85
C SER A 26 -40.38 -38.71 34.77
N THR A 27 -41.01 -38.23 33.71
CA THR A 27 -42.02 -38.85 32.86
C THR A 27 -41.95 -38.28 31.44
N THR A 28 -42.33 -39.13 30.50
CA THR A 28 -42.38 -38.93 29.05
C THR A 28 -43.37 -37.85 28.61
N SER A 29 -43.02 -37.03 27.62
CA SER A 29 -44.00 -36.50 26.67
C SER A 29 -43.59 -36.83 25.23
N SER A 30 -44.56 -37.36 24.50
CA SER A 30 -44.50 -38.08 23.24
C SER A 30 -44.17 -37.22 22.01
N SER A 31 -43.65 -36.00 22.17
CA SER A 31 -43.36 -35.09 21.05
C SER A 31 -41.92 -35.20 20.50
N ALA A 32 -41.02 -35.86 21.23
CA ALA A 32 -39.61 -35.99 20.83
C ALA A 32 -39.33 -37.21 19.94
N ARG A 33 -40.15 -38.28 20.02
CA ARG A 33 -40.00 -39.47 19.17
C ARG A 33 -40.63 -39.32 17.78
N SER A 34 -41.77 -38.62 17.65
CA SER A 34 -42.38 -38.40 16.33
C SER A 34 -41.58 -37.42 15.45
N ARG A 35 -40.80 -36.51 16.05
CA ARG A 35 -39.88 -35.63 15.31
C ARG A 35 -38.63 -36.36 14.79
N LEU A 36 -38.13 -37.36 15.51
CA LEU A 36 -36.95 -38.13 15.09
C LEU A 36 -37.25 -39.21 14.03
N GLU A 37 -38.49 -39.71 13.94
CA GLU A 37 -38.92 -40.61 12.85
C GLU A 37 -39.32 -39.86 11.58
N SER A 38 -39.91 -38.66 11.69
CA SER A 38 -40.14 -37.78 10.53
C SER A 38 -38.82 -37.37 9.86
N LEU A 39 -37.78 -37.05 10.65
CA LEU A 39 -36.45 -36.67 10.17
C LEU A 39 -35.65 -37.83 9.51
N ARG A 40 -35.96 -39.10 9.81
CA ARG A 40 -35.33 -40.26 9.15
C ARG A 40 -36.00 -40.67 7.84
N SER A 41 -37.26 -40.28 7.62
CA SER A 41 -37.98 -40.54 6.36
C SER A 41 -37.63 -39.55 5.24
N HIS A 42 -37.05 -38.39 5.57
CA HIS A 42 -36.66 -37.34 4.61
C HIS A 42 -35.20 -37.41 4.14
N LEU A 43 -34.43 -38.41 4.60
CA LEU A 43 -33.01 -38.61 4.24
C LEU A 43 -32.80 -39.74 3.23
N LYS A 44 -33.82 -40.13 2.45
CA LYS A 44 -33.75 -41.21 1.43
C LYS A 44 -34.17 -40.80 0.02
N SER A 45 -34.05 -39.53 -0.34
CA SER A 45 -34.14 -39.11 -1.75
C SER A 45 -33.05 -38.10 -2.05
N GLU A 46 -32.05 -38.54 -2.82
CA GLU A 46 -31.03 -37.65 -3.37
C GLU A 46 -31.69 -36.57 -4.24
N PRO A 47 -31.43 -35.27 -4.03
CA PRO A 47 -31.78 -34.27 -5.01
C PRO A 47 -30.80 -34.37 -6.19
N SER A 48 -31.34 -34.62 -7.39
CA SER A 48 -30.59 -34.61 -8.65
C SER A 48 -29.70 -33.37 -8.77
N PRO A 49 -28.44 -33.51 -9.22
CA PRO A 49 -27.52 -32.38 -9.31
C PRO A 49 -27.98 -31.41 -10.40
N LEU A 50 -28.21 -30.16 -10.01
CA LEU A 50 -28.55 -29.03 -10.89
C LEU A 50 -27.33 -28.44 -11.62
N PHE A 51 -26.26 -29.23 -11.76
CA PHE A 51 -25.05 -28.89 -12.52
C PHE A 51 -24.58 -30.14 -13.28
N PRO A 52 -24.23 -30.03 -14.57
CA PRO A 52 -23.65 -31.15 -15.29
C PRO A 52 -22.33 -31.57 -14.62
N PRO A 53 -22.00 -32.89 -14.61
CA PRO A 53 -20.78 -33.37 -13.97
C PRO A 53 -19.57 -32.68 -14.61
N LEU A 54 -18.70 -32.13 -13.76
CA LEU A 54 -17.37 -31.67 -14.13
C LEU A 54 -16.72 -32.77 -14.99
N LEU A 55 -16.50 -32.48 -16.28
CA LEU A 55 -15.63 -33.31 -17.09
C LEU A 55 -14.30 -33.41 -16.33
N LYS A 56 -13.97 -34.62 -15.90
CA LYS A 56 -12.60 -35.00 -15.55
C LYS A 56 -11.80 -34.96 -16.85
N THR A 57 -11.46 -33.77 -17.32
CA THR A 57 -10.34 -33.62 -18.23
C THR A 57 -9.12 -33.99 -17.41
N LYS A 58 -8.57 -35.18 -17.69
CA LYS A 58 -7.22 -35.52 -17.29
C LYS A 58 -6.36 -34.32 -17.66
N THR A 59 -5.77 -33.66 -16.67
CA THR A 59 -4.64 -32.74 -16.84
C THR A 59 -3.45 -33.56 -17.33
N HIS A 60 -3.50 -33.96 -18.59
CA HIS A 60 -2.28 -34.12 -19.36
C HIS A 60 -1.76 -32.70 -19.56
N LEU A 61 -0.75 -32.34 -18.76
CA LEU A 61 0.24 -31.35 -19.19
C LEU A 61 0.66 -31.78 -20.61
N PRO A 62 0.41 -30.98 -21.66
CA PRO A 62 1.03 -31.24 -22.94
C PRO A 62 2.54 -31.15 -22.70
N GLN A 63 3.23 -32.27 -22.93
CA GLN A 63 4.67 -32.30 -22.98
C GLN A 63 5.10 -31.38 -24.11
N SER A 64 5.95 -30.40 -23.76
CA SER A 64 6.81 -29.59 -24.63
C SER A 64 6.55 -29.72 -26.14
N ASP A 65 5.60 -28.94 -26.65
CA ASP A 65 5.62 -28.58 -28.06
C ASP A 65 6.68 -27.49 -28.24
N THR A 66 7.72 -27.83 -29.00
CA THR A 66 8.88 -27.01 -29.33
C THR A 66 8.48 -25.67 -29.93
N ILE A 67 8.93 -24.59 -29.27
CA ILE A 67 8.74 -23.19 -29.66
C ILE A 67 9.54 -22.90 -30.94
N PRO A 68 8.93 -22.36 -32.02
CA PRO A 68 9.68 -21.73 -33.11
C PRO A 68 10.20 -20.36 -32.65
N SER A 69 11.52 -20.14 -32.71
CA SER A 69 12.22 -18.97 -32.15
C SER A 69 12.03 -17.67 -32.95
N PRO A 70 12.09 -16.50 -32.28
CA PRO A 70 13.35 -15.85 -31.98
C PRO A 70 13.80 -16.15 -30.55
N ASP A 71 15.11 -16.30 -30.36
CA ASP A 71 15.74 -16.85 -29.15
C ASP A 71 15.51 -16.02 -27.86
N SER A 72 14.84 -14.87 -27.95
CA SER A 72 14.28 -14.12 -26.82
C SER A 72 13.39 -12.98 -27.31
N TYR A 73 12.44 -12.53 -26.50
CA TYR A 73 11.60 -11.35 -26.74
C TYR A 73 12.04 -10.18 -25.86
N SER A 74 12.08 -8.99 -26.45
CA SER A 74 12.43 -7.78 -25.72
C SER A 74 11.19 -7.11 -25.14
N PHE A 75 11.24 -6.63 -23.89
CA PHE A 75 10.13 -5.91 -23.27
C PHE A 75 10.58 -4.59 -22.64
N HIS A 76 9.65 -3.64 -22.56
CA HIS A 76 9.83 -2.42 -21.79
C HIS A 76 8.66 -2.23 -20.82
N LEU A 77 8.97 -1.99 -19.54
CA LEU A 77 7.96 -1.76 -18.50
C LEU A 77 7.89 -0.29 -18.08
N LYS A 78 6.80 0.37 -18.46
CA LYS A 78 6.49 1.72 -18.01
C LYS A 78 5.50 1.71 -16.84
N THR A 79 5.86 2.37 -15.75
CA THR A 79 5.01 2.48 -14.55
C THR A 79 4.37 3.85 -14.46
N TYR A 80 3.07 3.88 -14.22
CA TYR A 80 2.29 5.06 -13.85
C TYR A 80 1.52 4.77 -12.56
N GLY A 81 1.37 5.75 -11.67
CA GLY A 81 0.53 5.59 -10.48
C GLY A 81 1.24 5.90 -9.18
N CYS A 82 1.12 5.00 -8.20
CA CYS A 82 1.66 5.16 -6.85
C CYS A 82 2.82 4.20 -6.56
N GLN A 83 3.37 4.29 -5.35
CA GLN A 83 4.46 3.46 -4.84
C GLN A 83 4.14 1.97 -4.93
N MET A 84 2.87 1.57 -4.75
CA MET A 84 2.44 0.19 -4.98
C MET A 84 2.67 -0.27 -6.42
N ASN A 85 2.43 0.59 -7.42
CA ASN A 85 2.69 0.24 -8.81
C ASN A 85 4.20 0.12 -9.07
N VAL A 86 5.04 0.92 -8.39
CA VAL A 86 6.51 0.78 -8.48
C VAL A 86 6.95 -0.56 -7.92
N ALA A 87 6.46 -0.96 -6.74
CA ALA A 87 6.73 -2.27 -6.15
C ALA A 87 6.18 -3.42 -7.01
N ASP A 88 4.95 -3.30 -7.51
CA ASP A 88 4.33 -4.26 -8.43
C ASP A 88 5.18 -4.45 -9.70
N SER A 89 5.80 -3.39 -10.20
CA SER A 89 6.68 -3.47 -11.37
C SER A 89 7.95 -4.29 -11.12
N SER A 90 8.50 -4.27 -9.90
CA SER A 90 9.62 -5.16 -9.51
C SER A 90 9.20 -6.64 -9.47
N ILE A 91 7.95 -6.92 -9.08
CA ILE A 91 7.37 -8.26 -9.14
C ILE A 91 7.19 -8.70 -10.60
N VAL A 92 6.63 -7.83 -11.45
CA VAL A 92 6.43 -8.11 -12.88
C VAL A 92 7.77 -8.42 -13.57
N ARG A 93 8.82 -7.63 -13.28
CA ARG A 93 10.17 -7.91 -13.77
C ARG A 93 10.66 -9.28 -13.33
N SER A 94 10.52 -9.59 -12.04
CA SER A 94 10.92 -10.90 -11.52
C SER A 94 10.20 -12.04 -12.24
N VAL A 95 8.87 -11.96 -12.40
CA VAL A 95 8.10 -13.00 -13.09
C VAL A 95 8.54 -13.21 -14.54
N LEU A 96 8.92 -12.14 -15.26
CA LEU A 96 9.33 -12.24 -16.66
C LEU A 96 10.79 -12.70 -16.82
N LEU A 97 11.68 -12.23 -15.94
CA LEU A 97 13.11 -12.53 -15.99
C LEU A 97 13.45 -13.87 -15.35
N ASN A 98 12.63 -14.32 -14.39
CA ASN A 98 12.86 -15.56 -13.64
C ASN A 98 12.33 -16.77 -14.42
N SER A 99 13.16 -17.26 -15.35
CA SER A 99 13.02 -18.58 -15.95
C SER A 99 14.41 -19.11 -16.31
N SER A 100 14.60 -20.43 -16.26
CA SER A 100 15.88 -21.10 -16.53
C SER A 100 16.38 -20.95 -17.97
N SER A 101 15.58 -20.33 -18.85
CA SER A 101 15.93 -19.89 -20.19
C SER A 101 15.12 -18.61 -20.47
N PRO A 102 15.68 -17.40 -20.32
CA PRO A 102 14.89 -16.17 -20.30
C PRO A 102 14.31 -15.89 -21.69
N LEU A 103 13.05 -16.29 -21.86
CA LEU A 103 12.24 -15.92 -23.02
C LEU A 103 12.05 -14.39 -23.14
N PHE A 104 12.32 -13.63 -22.06
CA PHE A 104 12.13 -12.19 -22.00
C PHE A 104 13.37 -11.47 -21.48
N HIS A 105 13.72 -10.32 -22.07
CA HIS A 105 14.76 -9.41 -21.57
C HIS A 105 14.32 -7.95 -21.65
N GLU A 106 14.70 -7.13 -20.64
CA GLU A 106 14.26 -5.74 -20.55
C GLU A 106 15.16 -4.83 -21.41
N VAL A 107 14.54 -3.97 -22.23
CA VAL A 107 15.20 -2.99 -23.11
C VAL A 107 14.53 -1.61 -22.99
N ASP A 108 15.12 -0.62 -23.68
CA ASP A 108 14.53 0.71 -23.81
C ASP A 108 13.25 0.70 -24.67
N ASP A 109 12.35 1.66 -24.42
CA ASP A 109 10.99 1.71 -24.99
C ASP A 109 10.96 1.65 -26.54
N GLU A 110 12.00 2.16 -27.20
CA GLU A 110 12.09 2.21 -28.66
C GLU A 110 12.45 0.86 -29.30
N ASN A 111 13.08 -0.03 -28.54
CA ASN A 111 13.61 -1.31 -29.01
C ASN A 111 12.76 -2.51 -28.56
N ALA A 112 11.66 -2.28 -27.84
CA ALA A 112 10.88 -3.34 -27.21
C ALA A 112 9.81 -3.93 -28.14
N ASP A 113 9.81 -5.26 -28.28
CA ASP A 113 8.74 -6.04 -28.94
C ASP A 113 7.44 -5.97 -28.12
N ILE A 114 7.57 -5.90 -26.80
CA ILE A 114 6.46 -5.90 -25.83
C ILE A 114 6.50 -4.61 -25.00
N SER A 115 5.46 -3.78 -25.09
CA SER A 115 5.30 -2.61 -24.23
C SER A 115 4.33 -2.92 -23.09
N LEU A 116 4.86 -3.06 -21.89
CA LEU A 116 4.10 -3.26 -20.66
C LEU A 116 3.83 -1.90 -20.01
N THR A 117 2.58 -1.63 -19.66
CA THR A 117 2.21 -0.42 -18.90
C THR A 117 1.52 -0.82 -17.61
N ASN A 118 2.20 -0.68 -16.48
CA ASN A 118 1.62 -0.88 -15.15
C ASN A 118 1.02 0.43 -14.64
N THR A 119 -0.26 0.40 -14.25
CA THR A 119 -0.99 1.62 -13.92
C THR A 119 -1.95 1.50 -12.74
N CYS A 120 -2.22 2.64 -12.11
CA CYS A 120 -3.21 2.79 -11.07
C CYS A 120 -4.61 3.06 -11.64
N ALA A 121 -5.66 2.55 -11.00
CA ALA A 121 -7.06 2.89 -11.29
C ALA A 121 -7.55 4.12 -10.52
N ILE A 122 -6.69 4.73 -9.69
CA ILE A 122 -7.15 5.61 -8.60
C ILE A 122 -6.93 7.09 -8.93
N ARG A 123 -6.32 7.46 -10.06
CA ARG A 123 -6.07 8.89 -10.39
C ARG A 123 -6.43 9.17 -11.83
N ASP A 124 -7.37 10.08 -12.07
CA ASP A 124 -7.89 10.40 -13.42
C ASP A 124 -6.78 10.91 -14.36
N ASN A 125 -5.81 11.65 -13.81
CA ASN A 125 -4.63 12.09 -14.58
C ASN A 125 -3.70 10.92 -14.98
N ALA A 126 -3.60 9.87 -14.16
CA ALA A 126 -2.81 8.69 -14.52
C ALA A 126 -3.49 7.91 -15.66
N GLU A 127 -4.81 7.77 -15.59
CA GLU A 127 -5.61 7.15 -16.65
C GLU A 127 -5.45 7.87 -18.00
N LYS A 128 -5.59 9.21 -18.04
CA LYS A 128 -5.40 9.99 -19.28
C LYS A 128 -4.01 9.78 -19.90
N LYS A 129 -2.96 9.73 -19.07
CA LYS A 129 -1.58 9.49 -19.54
C LYS A 129 -1.42 8.11 -20.18
N VAL A 130 -2.06 7.09 -19.60
CA VAL A 130 -2.05 5.73 -20.16
C VAL A 130 -2.74 5.69 -21.51
N TRP A 131 -3.94 6.25 -21.63
CA TRP A 131 -4.65 6.30 -22.91
C TRP A 131 -3.82 6.99 -24.00
N ASN A 132 -3.25 8.15 -23.69
CA ASN A 132 -2.40 8.89 -24.62
C ASN A 132 -1.17 8.08 -25.04
N ARG A 133 -0.54 7.35 -24.11
CA ARG A 133 0.58 6.44 -24.43
C ARG A 133 0.14 5.32 -25.36
N MET A 134 -0.95 4.62 -25.05
CA MET A 134 -1.44 3.50 -25.86
C MET A 134 -1.80 3.94 -27.29
N TYR A 135 -2.49 5.09 -27.42
CA TYR A 135 -2.78 5.66 -28.74
C TYR A 135 -1.52 6.09 -29.49
N SER A 136 -0.54 6.66 -28.79
CA SER A 136 0.75 7.05 -29.39
C SER A 136 1.52 5.84 -29.92
N LEU A 137 1.60 4.76 -29.16
CA LEU A 137 2.29 3.52 -29.57
C LEU A 137 1.63 2.90 -30.80
N ARG A 138 0.29 2.75 -30.80
CA ARG A 138 -0.45 2.26 -31.99
C ARG A 138 -0.35 3.18 -33.21
N SER A 139 -0.27 4.49 -33.00
CA SER A 139 -0.08 5.45 -34.10
C SER A 139 1.31 5.32 -34.72
N LYS A 140 2.35 5.18 -33.90
CA LYS A 140 3.74 4.96 -34.36
C LYS A 140 3.85 3.66 -35.17
N GLU A 141 3.21 2.59 -34.72
CA GLU A 141 3.15 1.30 -35.42
C GLU A 141 2.58 1.44 -36.84
N LYS A 142 1.46 2.16 -36.99
CA LYS A 142 0.83 2.42 -38.31
C LYS A 142 1.69 3.28 -39.23
N ASN A 143 2.37 4.29 -38.68
CA ASN A 143 3.14 5.26 -39.49
C ASN A 143 4.51 4.73 -39.92
N LYS A 144 5.15 3.87 -39.12
CA LYS A 144 6.51 3.40 -39.39
C LYS A 144 6.59 2.17 -40.32
N LYS A 145 5.47 1.59 -40.78
CA LYS A 145 5.44 0.28 -41.47
C LYS A 145 6.39 -0.72 -40.79
N VAL A 146 6.29 -0.82 -39.46
CA VAL A 146 7.14 -1.72 -38.67
C VAL A 146 6.87 -3.16 -39.12
N GLU A 147 7.92 -3.93 -39.41
CA GLU A 147 7.79 -5.32 -39.91
C GLU A 147 7.12 -6.27 -38.90
N LYS A 148 7.13 -5.93 -37.60
CA LYS A 148 6.46 -6.70 -36.54
C LYS A 148 5.54 -5.80 -35.71
N PRO A 149 4.27 -6.21 -35.48
CA PRO A 149 3.36 -5.48 -34.60
C PRO A 149 3.83 -5.56 -33.14
N GLN A 150 3.83 -4.43 -32.44
CA GLN A 150 4.22 -4.36 -31.03
C GLN A 150 3.08 -4.90 -30.15
N ILE A 151 3.41 -5.78 -29.19
CA ILE A 151 2.44 -6.27 -28.21
C ILE A 151 2.25 -5.20 -27.14
N LEU A 152 0.99 -4.80 -26.90
CA LEU A 152 0.63 -3.87 -25.84
C LEU A 152 -0.04 -4.61 -24.69
N ALA A 153 0.58 -4.55 -23.51
CA ALA A 153 0.01 -5.10 -22.28
C ALA A 153 -0.31 -3.98 -21.27
N LEU A 154 -1.51 -4.03 -20.70
CA LEU A 154 -1.91 -3.18 -19.59
C LEU A 154 -2.01 -3.96 -18.29
N LEU A 155 -1.29 -3.51 -17.28
CA LEU A 155 -1.17 -4.17 -15.98
C LEU A 155 -1.71 -3.29 -14.84
N GLY A 156 -2.11 -3.92 -13.75
CA GLY A 156 -2.43 -3.25 -12.48
C GLY A 156 -3.91 -2.91 -12.31
N CYS A 157 -4.23 -2.00 -11.37
CA CYS A 157 -5.61 -1.78 -10.94
C CYS A 157 -6.52 -1.28 -12.08
N MET A 158 -5.99 -0.47 -13.02
CA MET A 158 -6.79 0.09 -14.11
C MET A 158 -7.34 -1.02 -15.01
N SER A 159 -6.55 -2.06 -15.22
CA SER A 159 -6.89 -3.25 -15.99
C SER A 159 -8.13 -3.94 -15.45
N GLU A 160 -8.26 -4.04 -14.12
CA GLU A 160 -9.45 -4.65 -13.50
C GLU A 160 -10.66 -3.70 -13.49
N ARG A 161 -10.46 -2.40 -13.35
CA ARG A 161 -11.58 -1.45 -13.33
C ARG A 161 -12.21 -1.25 -14.71
N LEU A 162 -11.39 -1.14 -15.76
CA LEU A 162 -11.80 -0.69 -17.10
C LEU A 162 -11.70 -1.80 -18.15
N LYS A 163 -11.67 -3.07 -17.74
CA LYS A 163 -11.48 -4.24 -18.60
C LYS A 163 -12.29 -4.18 -19.91
N SER A 164 -13.61 -3.99 -19.83
CA SER A 164 -14.48 -3.96 -21.02
C SER A 164 -14.14 -2.79 -21.95
N THR A 165 -14.04 -1.58 -21.41
CA THR A 165 -13.68 -0.38 -22.19
C THR A 165 -12.32 -0.51 -22.86
N ILE A 166 -11.31 -1.05 -22.17
CA ILE A 166 -9.97 -1.27 -22.72
C ILE A 166 -10.00 -2.33 -23.82
N PHE A 167 -10.76 -3.41 -23.61
CA PHE A 167 -10.81 -4.50 -24.57
C PHE A 167 -11.57 -4.12 -25.85
N GLU A 168 -12.61 -3.31 -25.73
CA GLU A 168 -13.45 -2.83 -26.83
C GLU A 168 -12.85 -1.64 -27.60
N ASP A 169 -11.89 -0.91 -27.00
CA ASP A 169 -11.31 0.28 -27.63
C ASP A 169 -10.52 -0.06 -28.91
N LYS A 170 -11.05 0.42 -30.03
CA LYS A 170 -10.52 0.16 -31.37
C LYS A 170 -9.24 0.95 -31.69
N LYS A 171 -8.88 1.96 -30.89
CA LYS A 171 -7.72 2.82 -31.11
C LYS A 171 -6.47 2.26 -30.43
N ALA A 172 -6.59 1.87 -29.17
CA ALA A 172 -5.53 1.29 -28.35
C ALA A 172 -5.31 -0.19 -28.69
N LYS A 173 -6.39 -0.96 -28.94
CA LYS A 173 -6.33 -2.41 -29.23
C LYS A 173 -5.35 -3.14 -28.32
N VAL A 174 -5.56 -3.12 -27.01
CA VAL A 174 -4.64 -3.75 -26.05
C VAL A 174 -4.66 -5.27 -26.19
N ASP A 175 -3.50 -5.91 -26.29
CA ASP A 175 -3.38 -7.36 -26.54
C ASP A 175 -3.50 -8.18 -25.26
N VAL A 176 -2.90 -7.69 -24.16
CA VAL A 176 -2.91 -8.37 -22.87
C VAL A 176 -3.40 -7.44 -21.75
N ILE A 177 -4.31 -7.94 -20.92
CA ILE A 177 -4.82 -7.24 -19.74
C ILE A 177 -4.58 -8.10 -18.49
N VAL A 178 -3.80 -7.59 -17.53
CA VAL A 178 -3.51 -8.31 -16.27
C VAL A 178 -3.86 -7.47 -15.05
N GLY A 179 -4.66 -8.04 -14.15
CA GLY A 179 -5.00 -7.44 -12.86
C GLY A 179 -3.85 -7.54 -11.84
N PRO A 180 -3.96 -6.83 -10.70
CA PRO A 180 -2.88 -6.76 -9.73
C PRO A 180 -2.54 -8.11 -9.04
N ASP A 181 -3.47 -9.06 -9.03
CA ASP A 181 -3.29 -10.38 -8.37
C ASP A 181 -3.02 -11.51 -9.38
N ALA A 182 -2.73 -11.18 -10.65
CA ALA A 182 -2.56 -12.15 -11.73
C ALA A 182 -1.21 -12.03 -12.47
N TYR A 183 -0.20 -11.35 -11.91
CA TYR A 183 1.08 -11.13 -12.59
C TYR A 183 1.82 -12.43 -12.92
N LYS A 184 1.68 -13.50 -12.11
CA LYS A 184 2.24 -14.82 -12.40
C LYS A 184 1.75 -15.44 -13.71
N ASP A 185 0.57 -15.03 -14.17
CA ASP A 185 -0.03 -15.51 -15.42
C ASP A 185 0.48 -14.75 -16.66
N LEU A 186 1.22 -13.66 -16.46
CA LEU A 186 1.69 -12.79 -17.54
C LEU A 186 2.56 -13.54 -18.58
N PRO A 187 3.53 -14.41 -18.21
CA PRO A 187 4.33 -15.14 -19.20
C PRO A 187 3.46 -15.98 -20.12
N ARG A 188 2.48 -16.71 -19.57
CA ARG A 188 1.54 -17.54 -20.34
C ARG A 188 0.69 -16.69 -21.29
N LEU A 189 0.16 -15.56 -20.82
CA LEU A 189 -0.66 -14.67 -21.64
C LEU A 189 0.14 -14.04 -22.79
N LEU A 190 1.39 -13.65 -22.55
CA LEU A 190 2.28 -13.13 -23.60
C LEU A 190 2.60 -14.22 -24.63
N SER A 191 2.94 -15.44 -24.20
CA SER A 191 3.19 -16.56 -25.10
C SER A 191 1.98 -16.89 -25.99
N ASN A 192 0.76 -16.80 -25.45
CA ASN A 192 -0.46 -17.02 -26.23
C ASN A 192 -0.65 -15.97 -27.34
N VAL A 193 -0.42 -14.69 -27.04
CA VAL A 193 -0.47 -13.62 -28.06
C VAL A 193 0.61 -13.82 -29.12
N LEU A 194 1.82 -14.18 -28.69
CA LEU A 194 2.97 -14.39 -29.58
C LEU A 194 2.78 -15.57 -30.54
N ASN A 195 2.24 -16.69 -30.04
CA ASN A 195 2.13 -17.93 -30.81
C ASN A 195 0.80 -18.09 -31.56
N HIS A 196 -0.29 -17.57 -31.00
CA HIS A 196 -1.65 -17.82 -31.49
C HIS A 196 -2.38 -16.54 -31.92
N GLN A 197 -1.78 -15.37 -31.72
CA GLN A 197 -2.42 -14.06 -31.99
C GLN A 197 -3.74 -13.85 -31.24
N GLU A 198 -3.94 -14.56 -30.12
CA GLU A 198 -5.13 -14.47 -29.30
C GLU A 198 -4.92 -13.50 -28.14
N ARG A 199 -5.83 -12.53 -27.98
CA ARG A 199 -5.77 -11.55 -26.88
C ARG A 199 -5.96 -12.24 -25.52
N GLY A 200 -5.13 -11.85 -24.55
CA GLY A 200 -5.13 -12.41 -23.20
C GLY A 200 -5.76 -11.48 -22.17
N CYS A 201 -6.54 -12.03 -21.24
CA CYS A 201 -7.05 -11.26 -20.10
C CYS A 201 -7.14 -12.12 -18.84
N ASN A 202 -6.49 -11.69 -17.76
CA ASN A 202 -6.69 -12.22 -16.41
C ASN A 202 -6.74 -11.09 -15.40
N THR A 203 -7.92 -10.85 -14.82
CA THR A 203 -8.12 -9.81 -13.81
C THR A 203 -8.78 -10.35 -12.55
N GLU A 204 -8.78 -11.67 -12.39
CA GLU A 204 -9.39 -12.32 -11.23
C GLU A 204 -8.65 -11.94 -9.95
N LEU A 205 -9.42 -11.59 -8.92
CA LEU A 205 -8.87 -11.23 -7.62
C LEU A 205 -8.67 -12.51 -6.80
N SER A 206 -7.44 -12.74 -6.37
CA SER A 206 -7.11 -13.87 -5.51
C SER A 206 -7.64 -13.64 -4.09
N PHE A 207 -7.85 -14.72 -3.34
CA PHE A 207 -8.13 -14.66 -1.90
C PHE A 207 -6.88 -14.77 -1.02
N THR A 208 -5.76 -15.23 -1.59
CA THR A 208 -4.54 -15.57 -0.84
C THR A 208 -3.27 -14.93 -1.40
N GLU A 209 -3.26 -14.47 -2.65
CA GLU A 209 -2.03 -14.01 -3.31
C GLU A 209 -1.45 -12.74 -2.66
N THR A 210 -0.16 -12.83 -2.35
CA THR A 210 0.69 -11.78 -1.76
C THR A 210 2.06 -11.70 -2.45
N TYR A 211 2.36 -12.62 -3.38
CA TYR A 211 3.63 -12.78 -4.10
C TYR A 211 4.81 -13.14 -3.18
N ASP A 212 4.52 -13.93 -2.15
CA ASP A 212 5.48 -14.39 -1.14
C ASP A 212 6.63 -15.22 -1.72
N ASP A 213 6.37 -15.92 -2.83
CA ASP A 213 7.28 -16.79 -3.58
C ASP A 213 8.04 -16.07 -4.70
N VAL A 214 7.85 -14.75 -4.87
CA VAL A 214 8.50 -13.97 -5.94
C VAL A 214 9.51 -13.00 -5.34
N LEU A 215 10.79 -13.24 -5.61
CA LEU A 215 11.88 -12.32 -5.24
C LEU A 215 11.89 -11.12 -6.20
N PRO A 216 11.56 -9.89 -5.76
CA PRO A 216 11.42 -8.75 -6.66
C PRO A 216 12.76 -8.33 -7.27
N VAL A 217 12.76 -7.99 -8.56
CA VAL A 217 13.94 -7.45 -9.26
C VAL A 217 13.82 -5.92 -9.36
N ARG A 218 14.78 -5.19 -8.79
CA ARG A 218 14.78 -3.73 -8.78
C ARG A 218 15.12 -3.15 -10.17
N GLY A 219 14.48 -2.03 -10.50
CA GLY A 219 14.86 -1.21 -11.64
C GLY A 219 16.12 -0.37 -11.37
N LYS A 220 16.68 0.25 -12.41
CA LYS A 220 17.89 1.08 -12.35
C LYS A 220 17.72 2.45 -11.66
N ASP A 221 16.49 2.80 -11.26
CA ASP A 221 16.10 4.18 -11.01
C ASP A 221 16.38 4.72 -9.59
N SER A 222 16.66 3.86 -8.61
CA SER A 222 16.99 4.31 -7.24
C SER A 222 17.85 3.30 -6.52
N ILE A 223 19.01 3.75 -6.02
CA ILE A 223 19.94 2.94 -5.21
C ILE A 223 19.57 3.06 -3.71
N THR A 224 19.08 4.22 -3.27
CA THR A 224 18.93 4.60 -1.86
C THR A 224 17.61 4.21 -1.22
N GLU A 225 16.50 4.25 -1.97
CA GLU A 225 15.16 3.90 -1.48
C GLU A 225 14.66 2.58 -2.09
N SER A 226 13.93 1.79 -1.30
CA SER A 226 13.23 0.60 -1.74
C SER A 226 11.87 0.47 -1.07
N TYR A 227 11.01 -0.38 -1.64
CA TYR A 227 9.64 -0.58 -1.21
C TYR A 227 9.38 -2.05 -0.93
N ILE A 228 8.77 -2.37 0.21
CA ILE A 228 8.32 -3.73 0.55
C ILE A 228 6.80 -3.72 0.68
N SER A 229 6.11 -4.49 -0.16
CA SER A 229 4.67 -4.70 -0.02
C SER A 229 4.40 -5.71 1.08
N ILE A 230 3.99 -5.25 2.27
CA ILE A 230 3.72 -6.11 3.42
C ILE A 230 2.32 -6.69 3.41
N MET A 231 1.43 -6.11 2.60
CA MET A 231 0.05 -6.57 2.46
C MET A 231 -0.59 -6.12 1.14
N ARG A 232 -1.72 -6.74 0.80
CA ARG A 232 -2.56 -6.40 -0.35
C ARG A 232 -4.04 -6.35 0.02
N GLY A 233 -4.80 -5.53 -0.68
CA GLY A 233 -6.24 -5.39 -0.49
C GLY A 233 -6.61 -4.49 0.68
N CYS A 234 -7.91 -4.16 0.78
CA CYS A 234 -8.43 -3.27 1.82
C CYS A 234 -9.84 -3.72 2.23
N ASN A 235 -10.10 -3.80 3.53
CA ASN A 235 -11.41 -4.13 4.09
C ASN A 235 -12.18 -2.87 4.50
N ASN A 236 -11.53 -1.70 4.54
CA ASN A 236 -12.23 -0.43 4.71
C ASN A 236 -13.14 -0.17 3.50
N MET A 237 -14.45 -0.26 3.73
CA MET A 237 -15.49 -0.02 2.72
C MET A 237 -15.91 1.46 2.68
N CYS A 238 -14.93 2.37 2.59
CA CYS A 238 -15.18 3.80 2.45
C CYS A 238 -16.03 4.08 1.21
N SER A 239 -16.97 5.01 1.30
CA SER A 239 -18.03 5.11 0.29
C SER A 239 -17.53 5.52 -1.10
N TYR A 240 -16.44 6.26 -1.17
CA TYR A 240 -15.78 6.72 -2.40
C TYR A 240 -14.65 5.79 -2.90
N CYS A 241 -14.22 4.81 -2.09
CA CYS A 241 -13.01 4.06 -2.39
C CYS A 241 -13.28 2.84 -3.27
N VAL A 242 -12.54 2.73 -4.38
CA VAL A 242 -12.65 1.60 -5.32
C VAL A 242 -11.74 0.42 -4.95
N VAL A 243 -10.77 0.64 -4.07
CA VAL A 243 -9.69 -0.31 -3.76
C VAL A 243 -10.19 -1.71 -3.40
N PRO A 244 -11.21 -1.90 -2.54
CA PRO A 244 -11.70 -3.24 -2.20
C PRO A 244 -12.19 -4.05 -3.42
N PHE A 245 -12.61 -3.36 -4.49
CA PHE A 245 -13.11 -3.97 -5.72
C PHE A 245 -12.02 -4.17 -6.78
N THR A 246 -10.84 -3.57 -6.62
CA THR A 246 -9.72 -3.70 -7.58
C THR A 246 -8.52 -4.45 -7.04
N ARG A 247 -8.40 -4.60 -5.70
CA ARG A 247 -7.33 -5.35 -5.03
C ARG A 247 -7.85 -6.37 -4.02
N GLY A 248 -9.17 -6.56 -3.94
CA GLY A 248 -9.78 -7.54 -3.06
C GLY A 248 -9.68 -7.22 -1.56
N ARG A 249 -9.94 -8.24 -0.74
CA ARG A 249 -9.87 -8.19 0.72
C ARG A 249 -8.41 -8.14 1.19
N GLU A 250 -8.19 -7.62 2.40
CA GLU A 250 -6.85 -7.53 2.98
C GLU A 250 -6.18 -8.91 3.09
N ARG A 251 -4.86 -8.96 2.88
CA ARG A 251 -4.00 -10.13 2.98
C ARG A 251 -2.62 -9.65 3.42
N SER A 252 -2.11 -10.21 4.51
CA SER A 252 -0.78 -9.86 5.03
C SER A 252 0.23 -10.88 4.55
N LYS A 253 1.43 -10.42 4.21
CA LYS A 253 2.61 -11.26 3.99
C LYS A 253 3.15 -11.75 5.34
N GLY A 254 3.69 -12.97 5.40
CA GLY A 254 4.28 -13.53 6.62
C GLY A 254 5.45 -12.68 7.13
N LEU A 255 5.58 -12.55 8.47
CA LEU A 255 6.61 -11.73 9.11
C LEU A 255 8.02 -12.13 8.68
N ASP A 256 8.33 -13.43 8.70
CA ASP A 256 9.66 -13.96 8.39
C ASP A 256 10.11 -13.57 6.97
N LEU A 257 9.20 -13.63 6.00
CA LEU A 257 9.49 -13.26 4.62
C LEU A 257 9.76 -11.75 4.47
N ILE A 258 9.08 -10.91 5.26
CA ILE A 258 9.33 -9.46 5.27
C ILE A 258 10.70 -9.17 5.89
N VAL A 259 11.05 -9.88 6.96
CA VAL A 259 12.37 -9.79 7.61
C VAL A 259 13.49 -10.22 6.66
N GLU A 260 13.28 -11.30 5.89
CA GLU A 260 14.22 -11.74 4.85
C GLU A 260 14.40 -10.70 3.75
N ASP A 261 13.31 -10.12 3.23
CA ASP A 261 13.35 -9.04 2.25
C ASP A 261 14.12 -7.82 2.80
N PHE A 262 13.90 -7.47 4.06
CA PHE A 262 14.58 -6.36 4.71
C PHE A 262 16.09 -6.64 4.82
N LYS A 263 16.49 -7.79 5.37
CA LYS A 263 17.92 -8.20 5.47
C LYS A 263 18.63 -8.14 4.11
N ARG A 264 17.98 -8.66 3.06
CA ARG A 264 18.53 -8.62 1.70
C ARG A 264 18.72 -7.18 1.22
N LEU A 265 17.68 -6.34 1.31
CA LEU A 265 17.76 -4.94 0.86
C LEU A 265 18.81 -4.14 1.64
N THR A 266 18.95 -4.37 2.95
CA THR A 266 20.02 -3.75 3.75
C THR A 266 21.41 -4.21 3.28
N GLY A 267 21.57 -5.50 2.97
CA GLY A 267 22.82 -6.05 2.42
C GLY A 267 23.17 -5.52 1.02
N GLU A 268 22.18 -5.08 0.24
CA GLU A 268 22.35 -4.39 -1.05
C GLU A 268 22.71 -2.90 -0.90
N GLY A 269 22.78 -2.37 0.33
CA GLY A 269 23.15 -0.97 0.60
C GLY A 269 21.98 0.02 0.55
N VAL A 270 20.73 -0.45 0.60
CA VAL A 270 19.54 0.43 0.70
C VAL A 270 19.58 1.19 2.03
N LYS A 271 19.22 2.47 1.99
CA LYS A 271 19.25 3.39 3.14
C LYS A 271 17.88 3.81 3.64
N GLU A 272 16.85 3.62 2.83
CA GLU A 272 15.47 3.85 3.23
C GLU A 272 14.56 2.76 2.65
N ILE A 273 13.77 2.13 3.51
CA ILE A 273 12.78 1.12 3.14
C ILE A 273 11.39 1.61 3.54
N THR A 274 10.49 1.71 2.57
CA THR A 274 9.08 2.06 2.82
C THR A 274 8.21 0.82 2.75
N LEU A 275 7.51 0.51 3.85
CA LEU A 275 6.50 -0.52 3.92
C LEU A 275 5.21 -0.04 3.24
N LEU A 276 4.70 -0.86 2.32
CA LEU A 276 3.53 -0.55 1.51
C LEU A 276 2.36 -1.48 1.81
N GLY A 277 1.17 -0.89 1.80
CA GLY A 277 -0.12 -1.56 1.88
C GLY A 277 -1.23 -0.63 1.42
N GLN A 278 -2.47 -1.12 1.31
CA GLN A 278 -3.63 -0.24 1.11
C GLN A 278 -4.22 0.26 2.43
N ASN A 279 -3.99 -0.49 3.51
CA ASN A 279 -4.23 -0.09 4.90
C ASN A 279 -3.07 -0.63 5.76
N VAL A 280 -1.89 -0.04 5.64
CA VAL A 280 -0.62 -0.66 6.08
C VAL A 280 -0.61 -1.06 7.56
N ASN A 281 -1.25 -0.26 8.42
CA ASN A 281 -1.29 -0.48 9.87
C ASN A 281 -2.40 -1.43 10.32
N SER A 282 -3.20 -1.99 9.40
CA SER A 282 -4.03 -3.16 9.69
C SER A 282 -3.34 -4.49 9.35
N TYR A 283 -2.01 -4.47 9.20
CA TYR A 283 -1.21 -5.68 9.04
C TYR A 283 -1.48 -6.65 10.19
N HIS A 284 -1.75 -7.90 9.83
CA HIS A 284 -1.97 -8.99 10.77
C HIS A 284 -1.53 -10.31 10.16
N ASP A 285 -0.37 -10.80 10.58
CA ASP A 285 0.14 -12.12 10.23
C ASP A 285 -0.36 -13.17 11.21
N ARG A 286 -1.18 -14.09 10.69
CA ARG A 286 -1.79 -15.18 11.44
C ARG A 286 -1.00 -16.47 11.39
N THR A 287 0.06 -16.52 10.58
CA THR A 287 0.91 -17.70 10.44
C THR A 287 1.96 -17.75 11.53
N SER A 288 2.38 -16.59 12.03
CA SER A 288 3.29 -16.44 13.16
C SER A 288 2.54 -16.46 14.50
N LEU A 289 3.13 -17.08 15.52
CA LEU A 289 2.61 -17.05 16.89
C LEU A 289 2.79 -15.64 17.47
N GLY A 290 1.69 -15.00 17.87
CA GLY A 290 1.73 -13.69 18.51
C GLY A 290 0.52 -13.42 19.40
N GLY A 291 0.46 -12.21 19.93
CA GLY A 291 -0.56 -11.78 20.89
C GLY A 291 -1.94 -11.57 20.28
N VAL A 292 -2.89 -11.13 21.11
CA VAL A 292 -4.19 -10.62 20.69
C VAL A 292 -4.26 -9.16 21.11
N TYR A 293 -4.47 -8.25 20.16
CA TYR A 293 -4.49 -6.82 20.43
C TYR A 293 -5.83 -6.21 19.99
N GLU A 294 -6.32 -5.26 20.77
CA GLU A 294 -7.35 -4.34 20.30
C GLU A 294 -6.68 -3.31 19.39
N THR A 295 -7.07 -3.27 18.12
CA THR A 295 -6.39 -2.45 17.11
C THR A 295 -7.05 -1.11 16.87
N SER A 296 -8.23 -0.86 17.44
CA SER A 296 -9.06 0.31 17.13
C SER A 296 -8.95 1.37 18.20
N ASN A 297 -8.62 2.59 17.80
CA ASN A 297 -8.55 3.74 18.69
C ASN A 297 -9.91 4.10 19.33
N PRO A 298 -9.92 4.69 20.55
CA PRO A 298 -11.16 5.14 21.19
C PRO A 298 -11.93 6.15 20.34
N GLY A 299 -13.24 5.92 20.18
CA GLY A 299 -14.12 6.74 19.33
C GLY A 299 -14.20 6.27 17.87
N PHE A 300 -13.44 5.23 17.49
CA PHE A 300 -13.53 4.63 16.16
C PHE A 300 -14.46 3.40 16.18
N LYS A 301 -15.32 3.31 15.18
CA LYS A 301 -16.25 2.20 14.93
C LYS A 301 -15.81 1.43 13.69
N ASN A 302 -15.66 0.13 13.84
CA ASN A 302 -15.37 -0.73 12.70
C ASN A 302 -16.65 -1.00 11.91
N MET A 303 -16.63 -0.61 10.64
CA MET A 303 -17.74 -0.84 9.70
C MET A 303 -17.75 -2.26 9.10
N TYR A 304 -16.78 -3.08 9.51
CA TYR A 304 -16.56 -4.44 9.03
C TYR A 304 -15.94 -5.27 10.16
N ASN A 305 -16.05 -6.59 10.03
CA ASN A 305 -15.48 -7.51 11.02
C ASN A 305 -13.95 -7.37 11.04
N LEU A 306 -13.42 -6.98 12.20
CA LEU A 306 -11.97 -7.00 12.44
C LEU A 306 -11.44 -8.42 12.27
N ARG A 307 -10.19 -8.52 11.83
CA ARG A 307 -9.42 -9.76 11.94
C ARG A 307 -8.99 -9.90 13.40
N GLY A 308 -9.84 -10.51 14.20
CA GLY A 308 -9.47 -10.95 15.54
C GLY A 308 -8.65 -12.24 15.50
N GLY A 309 -8.05 -12.58 16.64
CA GLY A 309 -7.29 -13.81 16.85
C GLY A 309 -5.79 -13.56 17.02
N GLY A 310 -5.08 -14.59 17.48
CA GLY A 310 -3.63 -14.52 17.68
C GLY A 310 -2.87 -14.25 16.38
N GLY A 311 -1.72 -13.59 16.50
CA GLY A 311 -0.83 -13.30 15.38
C GLY A 311 0.10 -12.13 15.67
N MET A 312 0.93 -11.78 14.70
CA MET A 312 1.78 -10.59 14.74
C MET A 312 1.07 -9.42 14.07
N TYR A 313 1.10 -8.26 14.70
CA TYR A 313 0.46 -7.04 14.26
C TYR A 313 1.48 -6.05 13.70
N PHE A 314 0.99 -4.92 13.18
CA PHE A 314 1.84 -3.93 12.54
C PHE A 314 2.98 -3.44 13.46
N SER A 315 2.71 -3.21 14.75
CA SER A 315 3.74 -2.80 15.70
C SER A 315 4.80 -3.87 15.94
N ASP A 316 4.42 -5.15 15.99
CA ASP A 316 5.36 -6.27 16.11
C ASP A 316 6.27 -6.35 14.88
N LEU A 317 5.68 -6.15 13.69
CA LEU A 317 6.44 -6.04 12.45
C LEU A 317 7.42 -4.86 12.49
N MET A 318 6.97 -3.67 12.91
CA MET A 318 7.80 -2.48 13.01
C MET A 318 8.97 -2.68 13.99
N ASP A 319 8.73 -3.30 15.15
CA ASP A 319 9.80 -3.61 16.11
C ASP A 319 10.79 -4.62 15.50
N ALA A 320 10.29 -5.69 14.87
CA ALA A 320 11.12 -6.71 14.23
C ALA A 320 12.03 -6.12 13.14
N VAL A 321 11.50 -5.30 12.23
CA VAL A 321 12.30 -4.71 11.14
C VAL A 321 13.25 -3.63 11.64
N SER A 322 12.88 -2.87 12.68
CA SER A 322 13.74 -1.82 13.25
C SER A 322 15.05 -2.35 13.84
N ARG A 323 15.06 -3.63 14.27
CA ARG A 323 16.23 -4.28 14.89
C ARG A 323 17.21 -4.88 13.87
N ILE A 324 16.88 -4.87 12.58
CA ILE A 324 17.71 -5.51 11.55
C ILE A 324 18.94 -4.64 11.24
N ASP A 325 18.72 -3.34 10.98
CA ASP A 325 19.77 -2.36 10.78
C ASP A 325 19.30 -0.98 11.27
N GLU A 326 19.93 -0.47 12.33
CA GLU A 326 19.62 0.85 12.89
C GLU A 326 20.03 2.02 11.99
N ASN A 327 20.78 1.77 10.91
CA ASN A 327 21.23 2.81 9.97
C ASN A 327 20.36 2.91 8.71
N VAL A 328 19.25 2.18 8.65
CA VAL A 328 18.33 2.18 7.51
C VAL A 328 16.98 2.73 7.94
N ARG A 329 16.59 3.86 7.35
CA ARG A 329 15.29 4.50 7.64
C ARG A 329 14.13 3.60 7.22
N ILE A 330 13.12 3.54 8.08
CA ILE A 330 11.91 2.76 7.87
C ILE A 330 10.73 3.71 7.85
N ARG A 331 10.00 3.70 6.73
CA ARG A 331 8.76 4.45 6.56
C ARG A 331 7.60 3.50 6.32
N PHE A 332 6.40 4.02 6.45
CA PHE A 332 5.19 3.36 5.99
C PHE A 332 4.21 4.40 5.44
N THR A 333 3.29 3.97 4.57
CA THR A 333 2.29 4.86 3.99
C THR A 333 0.96 4.17 3.81
N SER A 334 -0.10 4.95 3.56
CA SER A 334 -1.49 4.50 3.52
C SER A 334 -2.00 3.82 4.80
N PRO A 335 -1.72 4.33 6.02
CA PRO A 335 -2.37 3.86 7.23
C PRO A 335 -3.79 4.42 7.36
N HIS A 336 -4.61 3.79 8.20
CA HIS A 336 -5.90 4.31 8.63
C HIS A 336 -5.80 4.90 10.04
N PRO A 337 -6.38 6.09 10.34
CA PRO A 337 -6.31 6.73 11.67
C PRO A 337 -6.83 5.89 12.85
N LYS A 338 -7.64 4.88 12.54
CA LYS A 338 -8.22 3.97 13.55
C LYS A 338 -7.21 2.96 14.08
N ASP A 339 -6.22 2.58 13.27
CA ASP A 339 -5.30 1.47 13.51
C ASP A 339 -3.94 2.01 14.04
N PHE A 340 -3.95 3.05 14.88
CA PHE A 340 -2.75 3.64 15.48
C PHE A 340 -2.75 3.43 17.01
N PRO A 341 -2.37 2.25 17.49
CA PRO A 341 -2.34 2.00 18.92
C PRO A 341 -1.22 2.81 19.58
N GLU A 342 -1.44 3.21 20.84
CA GLU A 342 -0.53 4.04 21.62
C GLU A 342 0.94 3.55 21.64
N HIS A 343 1.15 2.23 21.73
CA HIS A 343 2.48 1.63 21.76
C HIS A 343 3.23 1.73 20.43
N LEU A 344 2.54 1.94 19.30
CA LEU A 344 3.21 2.20 18.03
C LEU A 344 3.88 3.58 18.05
N PHE A 345 3.26 4.58 18.68
CA PHE A 345 3.88 5.89 18.84
C PHE A 345 5.08 5.84 19.78
N ASP A 346 4.99 5.07 20.87
CA ASP A 346 6.11 4.84 21.78
C ASP A 346 7.29 4.19 21.03
N LEU A 347 7.02 3.14 20.24
CA LEU A 347 8.03 2.47 19.43
C LEU A 347 8.71 3.40 18.41
N ILE A 348 7.94 4.24 17.71
CA ILE A 348 8.48 5.22 16.75
C ILE A 348 9.37 6.24 17.47
N SER A 349 9.01 6.65 18.68
CA SER A 349 9.80 7.58 19.50
C SER A 349 11.13 6.96 19.98
N GLU A 350 11.12 5.66 20.32
CA GLU A 350 12.28 4.95 20.86
C GLU A 350 13.31 4.55 19.78
N ARG A 351 12.88 4.34 18.54
CA ARG A 351 13.71 3.80 17.45
C ARG A 351 14.12 4.89 16.47
N VAL A 352 15.42 5.25 16.46
CA VAL A 352 15.96 6.30 15.57
C VAL A 352 15.72 6.04 14.08
N ASN A 353 15.62 4.78 13.67
CA ASN A 353 15.42 4.40 12.28
C ASN A 353 13.95 4.27 11.88
N LEU A 354 13.00 4.41 12.81
CA LEU A 354 11.58 4.52 12.49
C LEU A 354 11.24 6.00 12.29
N CYS A 355 10.96 6.37 11.04
CA CYS A 355 10.80 7.78 10.73
C CYS A 355 9.60 8.42 11.43
N ASN A 356 9.79 9.62 11.97
CA ASN A 356 8.76 10.41 12.65
C ASN A 356 7.72 11.07 11.71
N SER A 357 7.59 10.59 10.47
CA SER A 357 6.61 11.07 9.50
C SER A 357 5.37 10.18 9.48
N ILE A 358 4.27 10.67 10.04
CA ILE A 358 3.03 9.91 10.17
C ILE A 358 1.98 10.43 9.20
N HIS A 359 1.55 9.55 8.30
CA HIS A 359 0.40 9.81 7.46
C HIS A 359 -0.89 9.46 8.21
N MET A 360 -1.87 10.36 8.26
CA MET A 360 -3.16 10.15 8.93
C MET A 360 -4.29 10.76 8.08
N PRO A 361 -4.81 10.03 7.08
CA PRO A 361 -5.83 10.54 6.17
C PRO A 361 -7.14 10.91 6.88
N ALA A 362 -7.40 12.21 7.04
CA ALA A 362 -8.63 12.75 7.62
C ALA A 362 -9.80 12.65 6.65
N GLN A 363 -9.54 12.95 5.37
CA GLN A 363 -10.49 13.04 4.25
C GLN A 363 -11.39 14.28 4.30
N SER A 364 -11.96 14.62 5.46
CA SER A 364 -12.77 15.82 5.71
C SER A 364 -12.67 16.24 7.19
N GLY A 365 -12.95 17.50 7.49
CA GLY A 365 -13.10 17.99 8.86
C GLY A 365 -14.53 17.99 9.39
N SER A 366 -15.52 17.55 8.61
CA SER A 366 -16.92 17.53 9.03
C SER A 366 -17.41 16.12 9.38
N ASP A 367 -17.94 15.93 10.58
CA ASP A 367 -18.47 14.64 11.05
C ASP A 367 -19.56 14.07 10.13
N THR A 368 -20.46 14.93 9.64
CA THR A 368 -21.54 14.52 8.73
C THR A 368 -21.01 14.10 7.37
N VAL A 369 -19.91 14.71 6.89
CA VAL A 369 -19.21 14.25 5.67
C VAL A 369 -18.47 12.94 5.95
N LEU A 370 -17.77 12.82 7.07
CA LEU A 370 -17.06 11.60 7.48
C LEU A 370 -18.00 10.39 7.62
N GLU A 371 -19.21 10.61 8.13
CA GLU A 371 -20.27 9.61 8.20
C GLU A 371 -20.71 9.17 6.79
N ARG A 372 -21.00 10.12 5.89
CA ARG A 372 -21.33 9.83 4.48
C ARG A 372 -20.17 9.14 3.75
N MET A 373 -18.94 9.46 4.12
CA MET A 373 -17.71 8.82 3.64
C MET A 373 -17.48 7.42 4.21
N ARG A 374 -18.26 7.02 5.23
CA ARG A 374 -18.13 5.72 5.92
C ARG A 374 -16.75 5.56 6.57
N ARG A 375 -16.32 6.58 7.32
CA ARG A 375 -15.03 6.60 8.00
C ARG A 375 -15.06 5.93 9.38
N GLY A 376 -16.23 5.95 10.04
CA GLY A 376 -16.42 5.32 11.33
C GLY A 376 -15.78 6.07 12.50
N TYR A 377 -15.55 7.38 12.38
CA TYR A 377 -15.06 8.25 13.45
C TYR A 377 -15.51 9.69 13.22
N ASP A 378 -15.43 10.50 14.27
CA ASP A 378 -15.67 11.94 14.27
C ASP A 378 -14.35 12.75 14.36
N ARG A 379 -14.46 14.06 14.14
CA ARG A 379 -13.36 15.04 14.15
C ARG A 379 -12.61 15.02 15.47
N ASP A 380 -13.31 14.97 16.60
CA ASP A 380 -12.70 14.98 17.92
C ASP A 380 -11.88 13.71 18.19
N SER A 381 -12.38 12.55 17.76
CA SER A 381 -11.65 11.27 17.83
C SER A 381 -10.39 11.29 16.98
N TYR A 382 -10.48 11.87 15.78
CA TYR A 382 -9.30 12.06 14.93
C TYR A 382 -8.26 12.99 15.58
N ILE A 383 -8.71 14.12 16.14
CA ILE A 383 -7.82 15.09 16.81
C ILE A 383 -7.11 14.45 18.01
N ARG A 384 -7.77 13.60 18.79
CA ARG A 384 -7.12 12.89 19.91
C ARG A 384 -5.94 12.01 19.45
N VAL A 385 -6.06 11.34 18.31
CA VAL A 385 -4.97 10.53 17.75
C VAL A 385 -3.79 11.43 17.30
N VAL A 386 -4.11 12.59 16.70
CA VAL A 386 -3.12 13.60 16.32
C VAL A 386 -2.38 14.16 17.54
N GLU A 387 -3.10 14.49 18.60
CA GLU A 387 -2.54 15.00 19.85
C GLU A 387 -1.67 13.94 20.55
N SER A 388 -2.11 12.67 20.56
CA SER A 388 -1.32 11.55 21.07
C SER A 388 0.02 11.42 20.33
N ALA A 389 0.01 11.39 18.98
CA ALA A 389 1.23 11.33 18.18
C ALA A 389 2.18 12.49 18.47
N ARG A 390 1.67 13.73 18.58
CA ARG A 390 2.47 14.92 18.93
C ARG A 390 3.09 14.85 20.31
N SER A 391 2.35 14.33 21.29
CA SER A 391 2.83 14.24 22.67
C SER A 391 3.93 13.19 22.83
N LYS A 392 3.91 12.13 22.01
CA LYS A 392 4.80 10.98 22.15
C LYS A 392 6.00 10.98 21.22
N ILE A 393 5.87 11.53 20.03
CA ILE A 393 6.91 11.51 18.99
C ILE A 393 7.47 12.93 18.84
N PRO A 394 8.69 13.20 19.36
CA PRO A 394 9.34 14.49 19.18
C PRO A 394 9.52 14.85 17.70
N GLY A 395 9.15 16.08 17.35
CA GLY A 395 9.30 16.59 15.98
C GLY A 395 8.44 15.86 14.93
N VAL A 396 7.36 15.18 15.34
CA VAL A 396 6.49 14.44 14.42
C VAL A 396 6.00 15.32 13.27
N THR A 397 6.16 14.82 12.06
CA THR A 397 5.52 15.43 10.89
C THR A 397 4.24 14.70 10.56
N LEU A 398 3.19 15.46 10.29
CA LEU A 398 1.88 14.92 10.01
C LEU A 398 1.51 15.17 8.56
N SER A 399 1.01 14.14 7.90
CA SER A 399 0.46 14.27 6.56
C SER A 399 -0.96 13.73 6.47
N SER A 400 -1.77 14.25 5.55
CA SER A 400 -3.18 13.84 5.44
C SER A 400 -3.67 13.92 3.99
N ASP A 401 -4.82 13.30 3.75
CA ASP A 401 -5.54 13.36 2.49
C ASP A 401 -6.84 14.16 2.71
N PHE A 402 -7.22 15.00 1.75
CA PHE A 402 -8.46 15.77 1.76
C PHE A 402 -9.20 15.62 0.44
N ILE A 403 -10.52 15.41 0.54
CA ILE A 403 -11.43 15.33 -0.61
C ILE A 403 -12.44 16.47 -0.49
N THR A 404 -12.41 17.41 -1.43
CA THR A 404 -13.38 18.52 -1.50
C THR A 404 -14.54 18.19 -2.43
N GLY A 405 -15.72 18.70 -2.11
CA GLY A 405 -16.92 18.56 -2.93
C GLY A 405 -17.48 17.15 -2.94
N PHE A 406 -17.39 16.42 -1.82
CA PHE A 406 -18.04 15.11 -1.71
C PHE A 406 -19.57 15.23 -1.82
N CYS A 407 -20.26 14.13 -2.13
CA CYS A 407 -21.73 14.10 -2.28
C CYS A 407 -22.45 14.87 -1.15
N ARG A 408 -23.26 15.87 -1.53
CA ARG A 408 -24.02 16.76 -0.64
C ARG A 408 -23.21 17.62 0.33
N GLU A 409 -21.92 17.86 0.06
CA GLU A 409 -21.11 18.70 0.94
C GLU A 409 -21.56 20.18 0.91
N THR A 410 -21.95 20.71 2.07
CA THR A 410 -22.37 22.13 2.23
C THR A 410 -21.18 23.06 2.49
N GLU A 411 -21.41 24.38 2.46
CA GLU A 411 -20.36 25.37 2.79
C GLU A 411 -19.90 25.24 4.24
N GLU A 412 -20.82 25.01 5.19
CA GLU A 412 -20.49 24.87 6.61
C GLU A 412 -19.63 23.61 6.86
N GLU A 413 -19.88 22.53 6.12
CA GLU A 413 -19.09 21.31 6.21
C GLU A 413 -17.69 21.50 5.59
N HIS A 414 -17.58 22.29 4.52
CA HIS A 414 -16.31 22.67 3.93
C HIS A 414 -15.47 23.56 4.87
N ILE A 415 -16.09 24.55 5.51
CA ILE A 415 -15.42 25.41 6.50
C ILE A 415 -14.81 24.58 7.63
N LYS A 416 -15.51 23.56 8.15
CA LYS A 416 -14.95 22.65 9.16
C LYS A 416 -13.69 21.92 8.69
N THR A 417 -13.56 21.66 7.39
CA THR A 417 -12.35 21.09 6.80
C THR A 417 -11.19 22.08 6.84
N LEU A 418 -11.43 23.34 6.50
CA LEU A 418 -10.42 24.41 6.61
C LEU A 418 -9.97 24.59 8.06
N GLU A 419 -10.90 24.67 9.00
CA GLU A 419 -10.59 24.78 10.44
C GLU A 419 -9.77 23.59 10.97
N LEU A 420 -10.03 22.37 10.49
CA LEU A 420 -9.22 21.20 10.86
C LEU A 420 -7.78 21.35 10.36
N MET A 421 -7.59 21.85 9.14
CA MET A 421 -6.27 22.09 8.57
C MET A 421 -5.50 23.18 9.32
N GLU A 422 -6.18 24.23 9.77
CA GLU A 422 -5.62 25.27 10.64
C GLU A 422 -5.24 24.72 12.01
N LYS A 423 -6.11 23.93 12.64
CA LYS A 423 -5.83 23.34 13.95
C LYS A 423 -4.66 22.35 13.91
N VAL A 424 -4.60 21.52 12.87
CA VAL A 424 -3.58 20.46 12.79
C VAL A 424 -2.28 20.93 12.13
N ARG A 425 -2.25 21.97 11.29
CA ARG A 425 -1.03 22.47 10.60
C ARG A 425 -0.15 21.32 10.04
N TYR A 426 -0.72 20.57 9.09
CA TYR A 426 -0.04 19.44 8.44
C TYR A 426 1.23 19.87 7.68
N ASP A 427 2.26 19.03 7.69
CA ASP A 427 3.50 19.22 6.93
C ASP A 427 3.35 18.84 5.46
N HIS A 428 2.49 17.85 5.18
CA HIS A 428 2.12 17.46 3.82
C HIS A 428 0.62 17.21 3.71
N ALA A 429 0.01 17.58 2.59
CA ALA A 429 -1.38 17.27 2.32
C ALA A 429 -1.57 16.85 0.87
N PHE A 430 -2.30 15.75 0.65
CA PHE A 430 -2.77 15.35 -0.67
C PHE A 430 -4.23 15.79 -0.81
N MET A 431 -4.45 16.78 -1.65
CA MET A 431 -5.75 17.46 -1.77
C MET A 431 -6.33 17.17 -3.15
N PHE A 432 -7.56 16.69 -3.18
CA PHE A 432 -8.25 16.32 -4.41
C PHE A 432 -9.69 16.80 -4.39
N LYS A 433 -10.20 17.20 -5.55
CA LYS A 433 -11.64 17.28 -5.75
C LYS A 433 -12.23 15.88 -5.86
N TYR A 434 -13.45 15.69 -5.34
CA TYR A 434 -14.16 14.43 -5.44
C TYR A 434 -14.47 14.08 -6.90
N SER A 435 -14.08 12.86 -7.28
CA SER A 435 -14.36 12.26 -8.58
C SER A 435 -15.06 10.92 -8.35
N MET A 436 -16.32 10.83 -8.78
CA MET A 436 -17.14 9.63 -8.60
C MET A 436 -16.60 8.47 -9.43
N ARG A 437 -16.63 7.26 -8.85
CA ARG A 437 -16.10 6.05 -9.50
C ARG A 437 -17.10 4.93 -9.52
N GLY A 438 -17.16 4.23 -10.65
CA GLY A 438 -17.96 3.02 -10.80
C GLY A 438 -17.69 2.00 -9.70
N LYS A 439 -18.71 1.19 -9.39
CA LYS A 439 -18.73 0.14 -8.35
C LYS A 439 -18.65 0.62 -6.88
N THR A 440 -18.33 1.88 -6.61
CA THR A 440 -18.26 2.43 -5.24
C THR A 440 -19.66 2.55 -4.61
N HIS A 441 -19.72 2.68 -3.27
CA HIS A 441 -20.99 2.88 -2.58
C HIS A 441 -21.62 4.22 -2.97
N ALA A 442 -20.81 5.29 -3.03
CA ALA A 442 -21.26 6.61 -3.44
C ALA A 442 -21.89 6.56 -4.84
N HIS A 443 -21.24 5.91 -5.82
CA HIS A 443 -21.80 5.74 -7.16
C HIS A 443 -23.13 4.99 -7.19
N ARG A 444 -23.35 4.04 -6.28
CA ARG A 444 -24.57 3.20 -6.29
C ARG A 444 -25.73 3.80 -5.48
N LYS A 445 -25.43 4.66 -4.51
CA LYS A 445 -26.38 5.03 -3.43
C LYS A 445 -26.42 6.52 -3.11
N MET A 446 -25.54 7.33 -3.69
CA MET A 446 -25.45 8.76 -3.44
C MET A 446 -25.53 9.52 -4.76
N VAL A 447 -25.88 10.80 -4.68
CA VAL A 447 -25.91 11.71 -5.81
C VAL A 447 -24.71 12.64 -5.68
N ASP A 448 -23.95 12.81 -6.77
CA ASP A 448 -22.89 13.82 -6.86
C ASP A 448 -23.52 15.14 -7.34
N ASP A 449 -24.02 15.92 -6.38
CA ASP A 449 -24.79 17.15 -6.59
C ASP A 449 -24.00 18.43 -6.30
N VAL A 450 -22.70 18.32 -6.02
CA VAL A 450 -21.81 19.48 -5.91
C VAL A 450 -21.28 19.83 -7.29
N GLU A 451 -21.52 21.06 -7.74
CA GLU A 451 -21.05 21.52 -9.06
C GLU A 451 -19.51 21.51 -9.16
N GLU A 452 -19.01 21.18 -10.35
CA GLU A 452 -17.57 21.09 -10.61
C GLU A 452 -16.81 22.41 -10.32
N SER A 453 -17.46 23.55 -10.59
CA SER A 453 -16.97 24.90 -10.25
C SER A 453 -16.78 25.06 -8.74
N VAL A 454 -17.74 24.60 -7.93
CA VAL A 454 -17.69 24.63 -6.47
C VAL A 454 -16.60 23.70 -5.95
N LYS A 455 -16.47 22.48 -6.50
CA LYS A 455 -15.36 21.56 -6.14
C LYS A 455 -13.99 22.18 -6.41
N GLY A 456 -13.86 22.89 -7.54
CA GLY A 456 -12.66 23.63 -7.92
C GLY A 456 -12.31 24.73 -6.93
N ARG A 457 -13.25 25.63 -6.64
CA ARG A 457 -13.08 26.70 -5.65
C ARG A 457 -12.67 26.15 -4.28
N ARG A 458 -13.38 25.14 -3.77
CA ARG A 458 -13.09 24.53 -2.47
C ARG A 458 -11.69 23.90 -2.42
N LEU A 459 -11.26 23.27 -3.51
CA LEU A 459 -9.91 22.72 -3.62
C LEU A 459 -8.86 23.84 -3.55
N GLU A 460 -9.09 24.97 -4.20
CA GLU A 460 -8.19 26.14 -4.15
C GLU A 460 -8.08 26.70 -2.73
N GLU A 461 -9.20 26.85 -2.02
CA GLU A 461 -9.23 27.31 -0.62
C GLU A 461 -8.46 26.37 0.33
N VAL A 462 -8.65 25.04 0.19
CA VAL A 462 -7.89 24.03 0.95
C VAL A 462 -6.39 24.12 0.65
N ILE A 463 -6.02 24.32 -0.62
CA ILE A 463 -4.61 24.49 -1.03
C ILE A 463 -4.02 25.77 -0.43
N GLU A 464 -4.77 26.87 -0.39
CA GLU A 464 -4.33 28.14 0.18
C GLU A 464 -4.07 28.02 1.68
N VAL A 465 -5.03 27.47 2.43
CA VAL A 465 -4.89 27.22 3.87
C VAL A 465 -3.69 26.31 4.15
N PHE A 466 -3.52 25.21 3.39
CA PHE A 466 -2.35 24.34 3.53
C PHE A 466 -1.04 25.09 3.31
N ARG A 467 -0.93 25.85 2.22
CA ARG A 467 0.29 26.59 1.84
C ARG A 467 0.68 27.63 2.89
N ARG A 468 -0.30 28.36 3.39
CA ARG A 468 -0.09 29.33 4.48
C ARG A 468 0.41 28.62 5.73
N ASN A 469 -0.31 27.60 6.20
CA ASN A 469 0.04 26.89 7.43
C ASN A 469 1.43 26.24 7.37
N VAL A 470 1.81 25.62 6.24
CA VAL A 470 3.11 24.96 6.10
C VAL A 470 4.26 25.96 6.00
N GLN A 471 4.03 27.13 5.37
CA GLN A 471 5.03 28.20 5.33
C GLN A 471 5.31 28.71 6.74
N GLU A 472 4.27 29.19 7.44
CA GLU A 472 4.37 29.74 8.79
C GLU A 472 5.01 28.72 9.76
N LYS A 473 4.53 27.47 9.73
CA LYS A 473 5.04 26.41 10.60
C LYS A 473 6.53 26.14 10.35
N ASN A 474 6.96 26.03 9.09
CA ASN A 474 8.36 25.74 8.79
C ASN A 474 9.27 26.95 9.05
N GLU A 475 8.79 28.19 8.89
CA GLU A 475 9.54 29.38 9.31
C GLU A 475 9.78 29.37 10.83
N GLU A 476 8.76 29.00 11.60
CA GLU A 476 8.83 28.88 13.07
C GLU A 476 9.74 27.72 13.53
N GLU A 477 9.62 26.55 12.89
CA GLU A 477 10.22 25.31 13.41
C GLU A 477 11.55 24.91 12.75
N GLU A 478 11.83 25.36 11.52
CA GLU A 478 12.98 24.87 10.74
C GLU A 478 14.06 25.93 10.52
N LEU A 479 13.74 27.22 10.50
CA LEU A 479 14.72 28.24 10.15
C LEU A 479 15.84 28.34 11.22
N GLY A 480 17.09 28.22 10.78
CA GLY A 480 18.27 28.23 11.65
C GLY A 480 18.62 26.87 12.26
N GLU A 481 17.71 25.90 12.20
CA GLU A 481 17.90 24.58 12.77
C GLU A 481 18.81 23.68 11.92
N GLU A 482 19.44 22.71 12.57
CA GLU A 482 20.19 21.66 11.89
C GLU A 482 19.35 20.39 11.75
N ARG A 483 19.31 19.84 10.54
CA ARG A 483 18.53 18.63 10.21
C ARG A 483 19.41 17.57 9.58
N VAL A 484 19.17 16.31 9.97
CA VAL A 484 19.80 15.13 9.35
C VAL A 484 19.05 14.78 8.06
N VAL A 485 19.76 14.80 6.94
CA VAL A 485 19.21 14.62 5.60
C VAL A 485 19.85 13.40 4.95
N LEU A 486 19.03 12.49 4.42
CA LEU A 486 19.50 11.41 3.56
C LEU A 486 19.62 11.94 2.13
N VAL A 487 20.82 11.88 1.55
CA VAL A 487 21.09 12.39 0.19
C VAL A 487 20.47 11.47 -0.85
N GLU A 488 19.57 12.01 -1.68
CA GLU A 488 18.88 11.27 -2.74
C GLU A 488 19.54 11.44 -4.11
N GLY A 489 20.25 12.56 -4.33
CA GLY A 489 20.96 12.86 -5.57
C GLY A 489 20.80 14.30 -6.02
N GLU A 490 20.94 14.52 -7.32
CA GLU A 490 20.91 15.84 -7.90
C GLU A 490 19.50 16.46 -7.86
N ALA A 491 19.42 17.74 -7.47
CA ALA A 491 18.17 18.48 -7.45
C ALA A 491 17.68 18.76 -8.88
N LYS A 492 16.36 18.73 -9.10
CA LYS A 492 15.74 18.95 -10.42
C LYS A 492 16.11 20.28 -11.12
N ARG A 493 16.54 21.29 -10.36
CA ARG A 493 16.92 22.62 -10.86
C ARG A 493 18.42 22.86 -10.83
N SER A 494 19.22 21.82 -10.56
CA SER A 494 20.67 21.87 -10.65
C SER A 494 21.09 22.24 -12.08
N THR A 495 22.12 23.08 -12.20
CA THR A 495 22.74 23.44 -13.49
C THR A 495 24.24 23.16 -13.43
N LYS A 496 24.92 23.20 -14.58
CA LYS A 496 26.37 22.98 -14.65
C LYS A 496 27.15 24.04 -13.85
N GLU A 497 26.61 25.25 -13.76
CA GLU A 497 27.22 26.39 -13.07
C GLU A 497 26.91 26.39 -11.57
N LYS A 498 25.82 25.72 -11.17
CA LYS A 498 25.38 25.62 -9.77
C LYS A 498 24.84 24.22 -9.51
N ARG A 499 25.75 23.31 -9.17
CA ARG A 499 25.38 21.95 -8.77
C ARG A 499 24.64 22.00 -7.45
N GLN A 500 23.40 21.50 -7.43
CA GLN A 500 22.58 21.40 -6.23
C GLN A 500 22.19 19.96 -5.99
N ILE A 501 22.25 19.53 -4.74
CA ILE A 501 21.78 18.21 -4.32
C ILE A 501 20.52 18.33 -3.48
N THR A 502 19.78 17.23 -3.41
CA THR A 502 18.53 17.13 -2.67
C THR A 502 18.54 15.87 -1.81
N GLY A 503 17.87 15.98 -0.67
CA GLY A 503 17.61 14.85 0.19
C GLY A 503 16.33 15.06 1.00
N ARG A 504 16.05 14.11 1.90
CA ARG A 504 14.90 14.19 2.81
C ARG A 504 15.31 14.05 4.27
N THR A 505 14.63 14.80 5.13
CA THR A 505 14.73 14.64 6.59
C THR A 505 13.98 13.37 7.04
N ASP A 506 14.14 13.03 8.31
CA ASP A 506 13.35 11.96 8.93
C ASP A 506 11.85 12.24 8.85
N GLY A 507 11.44 13.50 9.03
CA GLY A 507 10.08 13.98 8.84
C GLY A 507 9.60 14.07 7.38
N ASN A 508 10.35 13.52 6.42
CA ASN A 508 10.04 13.52 4.98
C ASN A 508 10.02 14.93 4.33
N LYS A 509 10.59 15.94 5.00
CA LYS A 509 10.74 17.29 4.43
C LYS A 509 11.89 17.29 3.44
N ARG A 510 11.67 17.89 2.26
CA ARG A 510 12.70 17.98 1.21
C ARG A 510 13.67 19.10 1.56
N VAL A 511 14.97 18.82 1.50
CA VAL A 511 16.04 19.80 1.68
C VAL A 511 16.87 19.88 0.41
N VAL A 512 17.22 21.09 -0.01
CA VAL A 512 18.06 21.37 -1.18
C VAL A 512 19.20 22.30 -0.77
N TRP A 513 20.43 21.97 -1.14
CA TRP A 513 21.61 22.80 -0.85
C TRP A 513 22.62 22.72 -1.99
N ASP A 514 23.59 23.62 -1.96
CA ASP A 514 24.66 23.70 -2.94
C ASP A 514 25.69 22.60 -2.65
N ASP A 515 26.00 21.82 -3.69
CA ASP A 515 26.93 20.71 -3.55
C ASP A 515 28.37 21.22 -3.59
N THR A 516 28.94 21.43 -2.40
CA THR A 516 30.26 22.03 -2.22
C THR A 516 31.33 21.02 -1.84
N LYS A 517 30.95 19.77 -1.55
CA LYS A 517 31.83 18.72 -1.01
C LYS A 517 31.80 17.42 -1.84
N GLU A 518 31.24 17.45 -3.05
CA GLU A 518 31.01 16.29 -3.94
C GLU A 518 30.26 15.15 -3.23
N GLY A 519 28.96 15.36 -3.00
CA GLY A 519 28.11 14.47 -2.22
C GLY A 519 27.93 13.05 -2.78
N ASN A 520 27.99 12.07 -1.88
CA ASN A 520 27.76 10.65 -2.11
C ASN A 520 26.28 10.30 -1.82
N VAL A 521 25.53 9.99 -2.88
CA VAL A 521 24.15 9.49 -2.79
C VAL A 521 24.05 8.33 -1.80
N GLY A 522 23.10 8.40 -0.86
CA GLY A 522 22.93 7.38 0.19
C GLY A 522 23.67 7.66 1.50
N GLU A 523 24.32 8.80 1.65
CA GLU A 523 24.87 9.25 2.92
C GLU A 523 23.91 10.12 3.72
N TYR A 524 24.11 10.16 5.04
CA TYR A 524 23.44 11.12 5.91
C TYR A 524 24.34 12.34 6.09
N VAL A 525 23.77 13.52 5.90
CA VAL A 525 24.46 14.80 6.10
C VAL A 525 23.65 15.69 7.01
N LYS A 526 24.33 16.48 7.82
CA LYS A 526 23.71 17.52 8.63
C LYS A 526 23.68 18.81 7.84
N VAL A 527 22.48 19.37 7.67
CA VAL A 527 22.25 20.62 6.93
C VAL A 527 21.64 21.64 7.86
N ARG A 528 22.24 22.84 7.92
CA ARG A 528 21.65 23.99 8.63
C ARG A 528 20.70 24.73 7.70
N ILE A 529 19.43 24.83 8.08
CA ILE A 529 18.38 25.42 7.26
C ILE A 529 18.47 26.95 7.34
N ASN A 530 18.48 27.62 6.18
CA ASN A 530 18.63 29.08 6.07
C ASN A 530 17.52 29.74 5.22
N ASP A 531 16.71 28.97 4.49
CA ASP A 531 15.56 29.46 3.72
C ASP A 531 14.44 28.42 3.69
N VAL A 532 13.19 28.89 3.78
CA VAL A 532 11.98 28.06 3.82
C VAL A 532 11.07 28.49 2.68
N ARG A 533 10.74 27.54 1.79
CA ARG A 533 9.83 27.76 0.66
C ARG A 533 8.72 26.72 0.65
N GLY A 534 7.67 27.01 1.41
CA GLY A 534 6.54 26.14 1.68
C GLY A 534 7.04 24.84 2.31
N HIS A 535 6.94 23.75 1.56
CA HIS A 535 7.35 22.41 1.99
C HIS A 535 8.80 22.05 1.60
N THR A 536 9.52 22.93 0.90
CA THR A 536 10.93 22.73 0.53
C THR A 536 11.80 23.62 1.39
N LEU A 537 12.75 23.01 2.09
CA LEU A 537 13.75 23.68 2.89
C LEU A 537 15.03 23.86 2.06
N ARG A 538 15.80 24.88 2.39
CA ARG A 538 17.13 25.13 1.84
C ARG A 538 18.11 25.43 2.96
N GLY A 539 19.36 25.07 2.73
CA GLY A 539 20.36 25.18 3.76
C GLY A 539 21.78 25.05 3.24
N GLU A 540 22.69 24.94 4.18
CA GLU A 540 24.12 24.73 3.97
C GLU A 540 24.57 23.46 4.68
N GLU A 541 25.39 22.67 4.00
CA GLU A 541 25.91 21.43 4.56
C GLU A 541 26.94 21.71 5.66
N VAL A 542 26.64 21.28 6.87
CA VAL A 542 27.56 21.34 8.01
C VAL A 542 28.62 20.25 7.84
N GLY A 543 28.20 19.01 7.58
CA GLY A 543 29.09 17.89 7.31
C GLY A 543 28.36 16.55 7.30
N ARG A 544 29.10 15.49 6.97
CA ARG A 544 28.62 14.11 7.04
C ARG A 544 28.35 13.70 8.48
N CYS A 545 27.32 12.88 8.69
CA CYS A 545 26.92 12.41 9.99
C CYS A 545 26.31 11.01 9.93
N ASP A 546 26.11 10.39 11.09
CA ASP A 546 25.27 9.20 11.21
C ASP A 546 23.76 9.55 11.20
N ILE A 547 22.90 8.53 11.25
CA ILE A 547 21.43 8.71 11.29
C ILE A 547 20.95 9.49 12.54
N ARG A 548 21.74 9.48 13.63
CA ARG A 548 21.46 10.22 14.88
C ARG A 548 21.94 11.68 14.80
N GLY A 549 22.67 12.04 13.75
CA GLY A 549 23.24 13.37 13.56
C GLY A 549 24.56 13.60 14.27
N ASN A 550 25.27 12.57 14.70
CA ASN A 550 26.66 12.73 15.17
C ASN A 550 27.55 12.94 13.96
N LEU A 551 28.33 14.02 13.95
CA LEU A 551 29.25 14.32 12.85
C LEU A 551 30.38 13.28 12.82
N GLU A 552 30.79 12.89 11.62
CA GLU A 552 31.93 11.99 11.38
C GLU A 552 33.29 12.69 11.56
#